data_AF-A0A3G7HMT2-F1
#
_entry.id   AF-A0A3G7HMT2-F1
#
_cell.length_a   1.000
_cell.length_b   1.000
_cell.length_c   1.000
_cell.angle_alpha   90.00
_cell.angle_beta   90.00
_cell.angle_gamma   90.00
#
_symmetry.space_group_name_H-M   'P 1'
#
loop_
_entity.id
_entity.type
_entity.pdbx_description
1 polymer ?
#
loop_
_entity_poly.entity_id
_entity_poly.type
_entity_poly.pdbx_seq_one_letter_code
_entity_poly.pdbx_strand_id
1 'polypeptide(L)' 'ICSKYAPSIPKENFTAMTRLDQNRAQSQLAAKLGVPVKDVKNVIIW' A
#
# COMPACT_ATOMS: atom_id res chain seq x y z
N ILE A 1 -13.64 10.97 0.61
CA ILE A 1 -13.99 12.39 0.86
C ILE A 1 -13.72 13.24 -0.38
N CYS A 2 -12.49 13.31 -0.89
CA CYS A 2 -12.16 14.13 -2.08
C CYS A 2 -13.03 13.81 -3.31
N SER A 3 -13.18 12.52 -3.66
CA SER A 3 -14.02 12.09 -4.80
C SER A 3 -15.52 12.46 -4.67
N LYS A 4 -16.01 12.72 -3.44
CA LYS A 4 -17.40 13.17 -3.21
C LYS A 4 -17.60 14.63 -3.62
N TYR A 5 -16.56 15.46 -3.46
CA TYR A 5 -16.61 16.90 -3.70
C TYR A 5 -16.12 17.31 -5.10
N ALA A 6 -15.59 16.37 -5.89
CA ALA A 6 -15.13 16.60 -7.25
C ALA A 6 -15.89 15.70 -8.25
N PRO A 7 -17.20 15.93 -8.48
CA PRO A 7 -18.05 15.05 -9.27
C PRO A 7 -17.70 14.99 -10.77
N SER A 8 -16.96 15.97 -11.29
CA SER A 8 -16.49 16.00 -12.68
C SER A 8 -15.25 15.14 -12.94
N ILE A 9 -14.59 14.64 -11.88
CA ILE A 9 -13.38 13.82 -11.99
C ILE A 9 -13.77 12.35 -11.79
N PRO A 10 -13.37 11.43 -12.68
CA PRO A 10 -13.63 10.00 -12.51
C PRO A 10 -13.10 9.47 -11.18
N LYS A 11 -13.87 8.58 -10.52
CA LYS A 11 -13.56 8.10 -9.17
C LYS A 11 -12.28 7.27 -9.11
N GLU A 12 -11.96 6.56 -10.19
CA GLU A 12 -10.77 5.75 -10.39
C GLU A 12 -9.46 6.55 -10.32
N ASN A 13 -9.53 7.88 -10.52
CA ASN A 13 -8.37 8.76 -10.39
C ASN A 13 -8.06 9.09 -8.93
N PHE A 14 -8.96 8.78 -8.00
CA PHE A 14 -8.76 8.99 -6.57
C PHE A 14 -8.30 7.69 -5.92
N THR A 15 -7.11 7.74 -5.34
CA THR A 15 -6.55 6.64 -4.54
C THR A 15 -6.23 7.14 -3.14
N ALA A 16 -6.15 6.20 -2.20
CA ALA A 16 -5.64 6.44 -0.86
C ALA A 16 -4.28 5.75 -0.72
N MET A 17 -3.31 6.42 -0.12
CA MET A 17 -1.95 5.89 0.02
C MET A 17 -1.89 4.87 1.17
N THR A 18 -1.88 3.58 0.84
CA THR A 18 -1.59 2.45 1.77
C THR A 18 -0.18 1.88 1.57
N ARG A 19 0.58 2.44 0.62
CA ARG A 19 1.93 1.96 0.23
C ARG A 19 2.94 2.03 1.38
N LEU A 20 2.80 3.00 2.29
CA LEU A 20 3.67 3.09 3.47
C LEU A 20 3.48 1.89 4.39
N ASP A 21 2.23 1.48 4.63
CA ASP A 21 1.91 0.34 5.49
C ASP A 21 2.33 -0.98 4.83
N GLN A 22 2.17 -1.09 3.51
CA GLN A 22 2.71 -2.21 2.74
C GLN A 22 4.23 -2.33 2.89
N ASN A 23 4.97 -1.22 2.75
CA ASN A 23 6.43 -1.20 2.90
C ASN A 23 6.85 -1.59 4.33
N ARG A 24 6.12 -1.11 5.35
CA ARG A 24 6.35 -1.46 6.75
C ARG A 24 6.13 -2.95 7.00
N ALA A 25 5.03 -3.50 6.51
CA ALA A 25 4.73 -4.93 6.63
C ALA A 25 5.81 -5.80 5.96
N GLN A 26 6.25 -5.42 4.75
CA GLN A 26 7.32 -6.10 4.03
C GLN A 26 8.64 -6.09 4.80
N SER A 27 9.00 -4.94 5.40
CA SER A 27 10.21 -4.82 6.24
C SER A 27 10.13 -5.68 7.51
N GLN A 28 8.97 -5.72 8.19
CA GLN A 28 8.82 -6.54 9.39
C GLN A 28 8.89 -8.04 9.09
N LEU A 29 8.27 -8.49 8.00
CA LEU A 29 8.35 -9.89 7.56
C LEU A 29 9.79 -10.29 7.21
N ALA A 30 10.49 -9.43 6.46
CA ALA A 30 11.89 -9.66 6.10
C ALA A 30 12.80 -9.79 7.33
N ALA A 31 12.65 -8.87 8.29
CA ALA A 31 13.40 -8.91 9.55
C ALA A 31 13.09 -10.16 10.37
N LYS A 32 11.82 -10.60 10.41
CA LYS A 32 11.40 -11.79 11.15
C LYS A 32 11.96 -13.09 10.55
N LEU A 33 12.09 -13.15 9.23
CA LEU A 33 12.56 -14.32 8.49
C LEU A 33 14.07 -14.30 8.21
N GLY A 34 14.75 -13.18 8.48
CA GLY A 34 16.19 -13.03 8.21
C GLY A 34 16.52 -12.99 6.71
N VAL A 35 15.58 -12.59 5.87
CA VAL A 35 15.75 -12.54 4.40
C VAL A 35 15.81 -11.08 3.91
N PRO A 36 16.42 -10.81 2.75
CA PRO A 36 16.33 -9.50 2.11
C PRO A 36 14.89 -9.07 1.84
N VAL A 37 14.57 -7.78 2.07
CA VAL A 37 13.21 -7.23 1.86
C VAL A 37 12.67 -7.48 0.45
N LYS A 38 13.54 -7.43 -0.56
CA LYS A 38 13.20 -7.69 -1.97
C LYS A 38 12.65 -9.09 -2.25
N ASP A 39 12.92 -10.05 -1.36
CA ASP A 39 12.50 -11.45 -1.49
C ASP A 39 11.10 -11.68 -0.90
N VAL A 40 10.59 -10.73 -0.11
CA VAL A 40 9.21 -10.75 0.40
C VAL A 40 8.28 -10.20 -0.68
N LYS A 41 7.38 -11.05 -1.19
CA LYS A 41 6.45 -10.74 -2.29
C LYS A 41 4.99 -10.91 -1.85
N ASN A 42 4.07 -10.34 -2.61
CA ASN A 42 2.61 -10.49 -2.44
C ASN A 42 2.08 -9.99 -1.08
N VAL A 43 2.67 -8.92 -0.54
CA VAL A 43 2.15 -8.23 0.66
C VAL A 43 0.96 -7.35 0.28
N ILE A 44 -0.18 -7.55 0.93
CA ILE A 44 -1.44 -6.82 0.70
C ILE A 44 -1.89 -6.18 2.01
N ILE A 45 -2.27 -4.90 1.94
CA ILE A 45 -2.97 -4.17 2.99
C ILE A 45 -4.39 -3.88 2.47
N TRP A 46 -5.40 -4.27 3.25
CA TRP A 46 -6.81 -4.11 2.92
C TRP A 46 -7.41 -2.88 3.60
#